data_AF-A0A1L3LM51-F1
#
_entry.id   AF-A0A1L3LM51-F1
#
_cell.length_a   1.000
_cell.length_b   1.000
_cell.length_c   1.000
_cell.angle_alpha   90.00
_cell.angle_beta   90.00
_cell.angle_gamma   90.00
#
_symmetry.space_group_name_H-M   'P 1'
#
loop_
_entity.id
_entity.type
_entity.pdbx_description
1 polymer ?
#
loop_
_entity_poly.entity_id
_entity_poly.type
_entity_poly.pdbx_seq_one_letter_code
_entity_poly.pdbx_strand_id
1 'polypeptide(L)' 'MGTMVTRYRIEDEVGRVLTDEGFFSYEVDDALIFRSEEAAIEEAAAFPGTTVEGFERWSAFPDFPLSIAAERSAA' A
#
# COMPACT_ATOMS: atom_id res chain seq x y z
N MET A 1 -21.06 -4.38 6.58
CA MET A 1 -21.04 -4.61 5.13
C MET A 1 -19.65 -4.24 4.67
N GLY A 2 -18.92 -5.15 4.02
CA GLY A 2 -17.59 -4.82 3.48
C GLY A 2 -17.71 -3.93 2.24
N THR A 3 -16.59 -3.36 1.82
CA THR A 3 -16.48 -2.61 0.56
C THR A 3 -15.27 -3.08 -0.21
N MET A 4 -15.28 -2.91 -1.54
CA MET A 4 -14.03 -2.93 -2.29
C MET A 4 -13.23 -1.68 -1.94
N VAL A 5 -11.95 -1.87 -1.63
CA VAL A 5 -10.98 -0.79 -1.42
C VAL A 5 -9.85 -0.96 -2.41
N THR A 6 -9.33 0.15 -2.94
CA THR A 6 -8.11 0.16 -3.73
C THR A 6 -6.90 0.07 -2.81
N ARG A 7 -5.95 -0.76 -3.20
CA ARG A 7 -4.69 -1.00 -2.51
C ARG A 7 -3.55 -0.95 -3.51
N TYR A 8 -2.38 -0.58 -3.03
CA TYR A 8 -1.20 -0.43 -3.87
C TYR A 8 -0.10 -1.34 -3.34
N ARG A 9 0.69 -1.90 -4.25
CA ARG A 9 1.89 -2.68 -3.93
C ARG A 9 3.00 -2.26 -4.87
N ILE A 10 4.23 -2.54 -4.48
CA ILE A 10 5.40 -2.24 -5.29
C ILE A 10 5.85 -3.52 -5.96
N GLU A 11 6.05 -3.47 -7.27
CA GLU A 11 6.51 -4.57 -8.11
C GLU A 11 7.82 -4.20 -8.80
N ASP A 12 8.77 -5.12 -8.79
CA ASP A 12 10.04 -5.02 -9.50
C ASP A 12 9.88 -5.38 -10.99
N GLU A 13 10.87 -5.08 -11.83
CA GLU A 13 10.86 -5.36 -13.28
C GLU A 13 10.59 -6.84 -13.65
N VAL A 14 10.82 -7.75 -12.71
CA VAL A 14 10.61 -9.21 -12.87
C VAL A 14 9.22 -9.66 -12.39
N GLY A 15 8.37 -8.74 -11.89
CA GLY A 15 7.05 -9.06 -11.33
C GLY A 15 7.10 -9.64 -9.92
N ARG A 16 8.13 -9.28 -9.14
CA ARG A 16 8.25 -9.61 -7.72
C ARG A 16 7.67 -8.49 -6.89
N VAL A 17 6.94 -8.81 -5.83
CA VAL A 17 6.35 -7.84 -4.90
C VAL A 17 7.33 -7.51 -3.78
N LEU A 18 7.36 -6.24 -3.37
CA LEU A 18 8.08 -5.83 -2.15
C LEU A 18 7.37 -6.39 -0.92
N THR A 19 8.11 -6.98 0.01
CA THR A 19 7.61 -7.50 1.29
C THR A 19 7.72 -6.46 2.40
N ASP A 20 7.01 -6.68 3.51
CA ASP A 20 7.12 -5.90 4.75
C ASP A 20 8.57 -5.86 5.30
N GLU A 21 9.31 -6.95 5.09
CA GLU A 21 10.72 -7.07 5.46
C GLU A 21 11.68 -6.29 4.53
N GLY A 22 11.18 -5.65 3.47
CA GLY A 22 11.96 -4.79 2.58
C GLY A 22 12.75 -5.54 1.49
N PHE A 23 12.33 -6.74 1.10
CA PHE A 23 12.90 -7.49 -0.02
C PHE A 23 11.84 -7.89 -1.06
N PHE A 24 12.28 -8.33 -2.25
CA PHE A 24 11.37 -8.72 -3.33
C PHE A 24 11.12 -10.22 -3.35
N SER A 25 9.85 -10.63 -3.26
CA SER A 25 9.39 -12.03 -3.31
C SER A 25 8.32 -12.24 -4.38
N TYR A 26 8.10 -13.50 -4.77
CA TYR A 26 6.93 -13.88 -5.58
C TYR A 26 5.69 -14.16 -4.71
N GLU A 27 5.86 -14.21 -3.39
CA GLU A 27 4.79 -14.46 -2.45
C GLU A 27 3.93 -13.21 -2.26
N VAL A 28 2.81 -13.16 -2.96
CA VAL A 28 1.86 -12.02 -2.91
C VAL A 28 1.15 -11.86 -1.57
N ASP A 29 1.14 -12.89 -0.72
CA ASP A 29 0.49 -12.84 0.60
C ASP A 29 1.29 -11.99 1.60
N ASP A 30 2.62 -11.97 1.44
CA ASP A 30 3.56 -11.18 2.25
C ASP A 30 3.87 -9.81 1.63
N ALA A 31 3.20 -9.47 0.51
CA ALA A 31 3.39 -8.20 -0.16
C ALA A 31 3.06 -7.03 0.78
N LEU A 32 3.94 -6.04 0.82
CA LEU A 32 3.70 -4.78 1.49
C LEU A 32 2.57 -4.04 0.77
N ILE A 33 1.44 -3.90 1.48
CA ILE A 33 0.22 -3.29 0.95
C ILE A 33 0.04 -1.88 1.48
N PHE A 34 0.03 -0.93 0.57
CA PHE A 34 -0.24 0.47 0.84
C PHE A 34 -1.72 0.80 0.65
N ARG A 35 -2.19 1.76 1.45
CA ARG A 35 -3.55 2.30 1.35
C ARG A 35 -3.65 3.45 0.34
N SER A 36 -2.54 4.14 0.09
CA SER A 36 -2.45 5.31 -0.77
C SER A 36 -1.39 5.09 -1.83
N GLU A 37 -1.66 5.56 -3.05
CA GLU A 37 -0.72 5.50 -4.17
C GLU A 37 0.55 6.30 -3.87
N GLU A 38 0.39 7.50 -3.31
CA GLU A 38 1.52 8.37 -2.96
C GLU A 38 2.50 7.69 -2.01
N ALA A 39 2.00 7.05 -0.95
CA ALA A 39 2.83 6.32 0.00
C ALA A 39 3.59 5.16 -0.67
N ALA A 40 2.95 4.46 -1.62
CA ALA A 40 3.62 3.42 -2.40
C ALA A 40 4.69 4.00 -3.35
N ILE A 41 4.44 5.17 -3.94
CA ILE A 41 5.41 5.85 -4.82
C ILE A 41 6.62 6.34 -4.01
N GLU A 42 6.40 6.92 -2.84
CA GLU A 42 7.46 7.36 -1.93
C GLU A 42 8.39 6.20 -1.55
N GLU A 43 7.81 5.05 -1.22
CA GLU A 43 8.58 3.84 -0.92
C GLU A 43 9.25 3.25 -2.18
N ALA A 44 8.55 3.22 -3.31
CA ALA A 44 9.12 2.76 -4.58
C ALA A 44 10.31 3.61 -5.04
N ALA A 45 10.36 4.90 -4.67
CA ALA A 45 11.50 5.76 -4.96
C ALA A 45 12.81 5.29 -4.30
N ALA A 46 12.73 4.50 -3.23
CA ALA A 46 13.91 3.88 -2.60
C ALA A 46 14.46 2.71 -3.42
N PHE A 47 13.68 2.15 -4.36
CA PHE A 47 14.02 0.96 -5.13
C PHE A 47 14.03 1.26 -6.64
N PRO A 48 15.20 1.46 -7.26
CA PRO A 48 15.29 1.77 -8.69
C PRO A 48 14.81 0.58 -9.53
N GLY A 49 13.98 0.85 -10.54
CA GLY A 49 13.44 -0.19 -11.43
C GLY A 49 12.09 -0.78 -10.99
N THR A 50 11.51 -0.26 -9.91
CA THR A 50 10.19 -0.70 -9.42
C THR A 50 9.04 0.15 -9.95
N THR A 51 7.85 -0.43 -9.93
CA THR A 51 6.58 0.15 -10.35
C THR A 51 5.54 -0.04 -9.26
N VAL A 52 4.61 0.92 -9.14
CA VAL A 52 3.48 0.82 -8.21
C VAL A 52 2.27 0.28 -8.96
N GLU A 53 1.70 -0.81 -8.45
CA GLU A 53 0.52 -1.46 -9.03
C GLU A 53 -0.67 -1.36 -8.07
N GLY A 54 -1.79 -0.85 -8.60
CA GLY A 54 -3.06 -0.70 -7.88
C GLY A 54 -4.00 -1.88 -8.12
N PHE A 55 -4.58 -2.43 -7.05
CA PHE A 55 -5.53 -3.53 -7.12
C PHE A 55 -6.70 -3.35 -6.14
N GLU A 56 -7.84 -3.96 -6.46
CA GLU A 56 -9.03 -3.92 -5.61
C GLU A 56 -9.03 -5.12 -4.65
N ARG A 57 -9.23 -4.85 -3.36
CA ARG A 57 -9.38 -5.88 -2.33
C ARG A 57 -10.67 -5.67 -1.57
N TRP A 58 -11.40 -6.76 -1.34
CA TRP A 58 -12.54 -6.73 -0.42
C TRP A 58 -12.05 -6.52 1.01
N SER A 59 -12.54 -5.49 1.69
CA SER A 59 -12.22 -5.22 3.08
C SER A 59 -13.50 -5.11 3.91
N ALA A 60 -13.53 -5.81 5.05
CA ALA A 60 -14.57 -5.65 6.05
C ALA A 60 -14.51 -4.28 6.76
N PHE A 61 -13.35 -3.60 6.65
CA PHE A 61 -13.09 -2.27 7.15
C PHE A 61 -12.91 -1.32 5.96
N PRO A 62 -13.92 -0.50 5.61
CA PRO A 62 -13.75 0.53 4.60
C PRO A 62 -12.60 1.46 4.98
N ASP A 63 -11.85 1.94 4.00
CA ASP A 63 -10.88 3.01 4.24
C ASP A 63 -11.66 4.24 4.68
N PHE A 64 -11.62 4.53 5.97
CA PHE A 64 -12.08 5.82 6.46
C PHE A 64 -11.04 6.84 6.01
N PRO A 65 -11.44 7.92 5.32
CA PRO A 65 -10.50 8.98 4.99
C PRO A 65 -9.91 9.49 6.32
N LEU A 66 -8.58 9.57 6.40
CA LEU A 66 -7.86 10.24 7.50
C LEU A 66 -8.10 11.76 7.52
N SER A 67 -9.26 12.25 7.07
CA SER A 67 -9.63 13.67 7.12
C SER A 67 -10.15 14.14 8.49
N ILE A 68 -10.06 13.33 9.55
CA ILE A 68 -10.34 13.80 10.93
C ILE A 68 -9.30 13.27 11.91
N ALA A 69 -8.08 13.81 11.86
CA ALA A 69 -7.16 13.82 13.00
C ALA A 69 -6.22 15.04 12.96
N ALA A 70 -6.79 16.21 12.65
CA ALA A 70 -6.16 17.49 12.95
C ALA A 70 -7.00 18.26 13.98
N GLU A 71 -7.45 17.60 15.05
CA GLU A 71 -7.72 18.30 16.31
C GLU A 71 -6.60 17.97 17.29
N ARG A 72 -5.53 18.76 17.17
CA ARG A 72 -4.64 19.04 18.28
C ARG A 72 -5.41 19.87 19.31
N SER A 73 -6.32 19.25 20.05
CA SER A 73 -6.91 19.86 21.24
C SER A 73 -6.08 19.43 22.45
N ALA A 74 -5.26 20.37 22.90
CA ALA A 74 -4.58 20.31 24.18
C ALA A 74 -5.61 20.09 25.30
N ALA A 75 -5.28 19.18 26.22
CA ALA A 75 -5.82 19.15 27.58
C ALA A 75 -4.71 18.69 28.52
#